data_AF-A0A328L1W5-F1
#
_entry.id   AF-A0A328L1W5-F1
#
_cell.length_a   1.000
_cell.length_b   1.000
_cell.length_c   1.000
_cell.angle_alpha   90.00
_cell.angle_beta   90.00
_cell.angle_gamma   90.00
#
_symmetry.space_group_name_H-M   'P 1'
#
loop_
_entity.id
_entity.type
_entity.pdbx_description
1 polymer ?
#
loop_
_entity_poly.entity_id
_entity_poly.type
_entity_poly.pdbx_seq_one_letter_code
_entity_poly.pdbx_strand_id
1 'polypeptide(L)'
;GLQYSDSLGDDEVFELVQIGNSYDGKFQFRLNNKNGVSLAGNQNISQFGTDWSFKSEIRFTDKSNNEIHNWLIEWYPGKENERQKYDKIETITDEKDPTKYLAKDSSGNVIKNSWINRGTGYSFADADGVILTGWQDIKGKTYYFSPPYGYMVTGGGSDSLIDGKFYNFNDSGVLQRSVWIGNNYSDASGEFVKEGLKDIDGKVYYFKDYHPTTNELPIKDQDVTLHFSDKGVIERVSKLNGEAINSSVNVKLDKKTLAFNQDGSILKTGINKNTNTIAYYSLEDGPSYTGWKMIDGKRYYFTNGLNDTFNDYKNIDGKKYYFHEDGSVNRAGFEKTDGKLYHFDNNGVAQTGWQTIDNKYYYFDENGAAKTGWFQVGGGYRPWPLAYGYLWYCAREDGSLYSDGWFKIDGKDYHFDQWGHKM
;
A
#
# COMPACT_ATOMS: atom_id res chain seq x y z
N GLY A 1 25.33 -10.89 49.38
CA GLY A 1 26.75 -11.10 49.04
C GLY A 1 27.04 -10.26 47.81
N LEU A 2 27.84 -9.21 47.96
CA LEU A 2 28.38 -8.45 46.84
C LEU A 2 29.64 -9.20 46.39
N GLN A 3 29.63 -9.77 45.18
CA GLN A 3 30.84 -10.29 44.57
C GLN A 3 31.70 -9.10 44.14
N TYR A 4 32.73 -8.80 44.92
CA TYR A 4 33.88 -8.04 44.45
C TYR A 4 34.77 -9.03 43.71
N SER A 5 34.81 -8.96 42.38
CA SER A 5 35.88 -9.61 41.62
C SER A 5 37.03 -8.62 41.53
N ASP A 6 38.06 -8.83 42.35
CA ASP A 6 39.27 -8.00 42.42
C ASP A 6 40.20 -8.17 41.21
N SER A 7 39.72 -8.74 40.10
CA SER A 7 40.50 -8.89 38.86
C SER A 7 39.59 -8.77 37.64
N LEU A 8 39.77 -7.68 36.88
CA LEU A 8 39.32 -7.58 35.50
C LEU A 8 40.15 -8.58 34.68
N GLY A 9 39.49 -9.51 33.99
CA GLY A 9 40.18 -10.41 33.07
C GLY A 9 40.55 -9.68 31.78
N ASP A 10 41.63 -10.09 31.12
CA ASP A 10 42.12 -9.45 29.89
C ASP A 10 41.09 -9.43 28.73
N ASP A 11 40.07 -10.30 28.79
CA ASP A 11 39.01 -10.44 27.79
C ASP A 11 37.63 -9.88 28.23
N GLU A 12 37.56 -9.10 29.30
CA GLU A 12 36.27 -8.62 29.82
C GLU A 12 35.70 -7.45 28.98
N VAL A 13 34.55 -7.68 28.35
CA VAL A 13 33.84 -6.68 27.53
C VAL A 13 32.87 -5.88 28.40
N PHE A 14 33.01 -4.55 28.33
CA PHE A 14 32.15 -3.59 29.01
C PHE A 14 31.23 -2.86 28.03
N GLU A 15 29.97 -2.70 28.43
CA GLU A 15 28.99 -1.87 27.74
C GLU A 15 29.11 -0.41 28.19
N LEU A 16 29.17 0.51 27.24
CA LEU A 16 29.16 1.95 27.50
C LEU A 16 27.70 2.45 27.58
N VAL A 17 27.23 2.72 28.79
CA VAL A 17 25.84 3.13 29.06
C VAL A 17 25.78 4.62 29.38
N GLN A 18 25.04 5.38 28.57
CA GLN A 18 24.78 6.80 28.83
C GLN A 18 23.82 6.94 30.03
N ILE A 19 24.23 7.68 31.06
CA ILE A 19 23.47 7.80 32.33
C ILE A 19 22.85 9.18 32.56
N GLY A 20 23.17 10.17 31.72
CA GLY A 20 22.65 11.53 31.82
C GLY A 20 23.69 12.57 31.41
N ASN A 21 23.47 13.81 31.85
CA ASN A 21 24.38 14.93 31.67
C ASN A 21 24.81 15.47 33.04
N SER A 22 26.06 15.92 33.13
CA SER A 22 26.63 16.60 34.29
C SER A 22 26.06 18.00 34.49
N TYR A 23 26.38 18.64 35.63
CA TYR A 23 25.94 20.01 35.94
C TYR A 23 26.43 21.06 34.93
N ASP A 24 27.59 20.86 34.32
CA ASP A 24 28.11 21.67 33.20
C ASP A 24 27.64 21.18 31.83
N GLY A 25 26.63 20.30 31.82
CA GLY A 25 25.92 19.85 30.64
C GLY A 25 26.57 18.71 29.88
N LYS A 26 27.78 18.25 30.25
CA LYS A 26 28.51 17.22 29.48
C LYS A 26 27.88 15.84 29.63
N PHE A 27 27.77 15.09 28.53
CA PHE A 27 27.33 13.69 28.57
C PHE A 27 28.15 12.85 29.55
N GLN A 28 27.46 12.02 30.32
CA GLN A 28 28.05 11.09 31.28
C GLN A 28 27.73 9.66 30.90
N PHE A 29 28.75 8.81 30.94
CA PHE A 29 28.64 7.38 30.66
C PHE A 29 29.14 6.56 31.83
N ARG A 30 28.63 5.34 31.97
CA ARG A 30 29.17 4.28 32.82
C ARG A 30 29.59 3.09 31.99
N LEU A 31 30.60 2.38 32.47
CA LEU A 31 30.94 1.05 31.97
C LEU A 31 30.22 0.02 32.82
N ASN A 32 29.40 -0.82 32.20
CA ASN A 32 28.75 -1.95 32.86
C ASN A 32 29.32 -3.25 32.31
N ASN A 33 29.56 -4.24 33.16
CA ASN A 33 29.89 -5.58 32.67
C ASN A 33 28.65 -6.28 32.09
N LYS A 34 28.83 -7.46 31.50
CA LYS A 34 27.74 -8.29 30.92
C LYS A 34 26.58 -8.62 31.87
N ASN A 35 26.75 -8.46 33.18
CA ASN A 35 25.72 -8.70 34.18
C ASN A 35 24.98 -7.40 34.58
N GLY A 36 25.24 -6.28 33.89
CA GLY A 36 24.66 -4.97 34.19
C GLY A 36 25.26 -4.29 35.42
N VAL A 37 26.35 -4.84 35.98
CA VAL A 37 27.01 -4.25 37.15
C VAL A 37 27.96 -3.16 36.68
N SER A 38 27.77 -1.94 37.17
CA SER A 38 28.66 -0.82 36.88
C SER A 38 30.04 -1.05 37.48
N LEU A 39 31.07 -0.78 36.68
CA LEU A 39 32.41 -0.58 37.19
C LEU A 39 32.37 0.63 38.14
N ALA A 40 32.84 0.44 39.36
CA ALA A 40 32.86 1.46 40.40
C ALA A 40 34.09 1.24 41.29
N GLY A 41 34.82 2.31 41.58
CA GLY A 41 35.93 2.29 42.52
C GLY A 41 35.45 2.37 43.97
N ASN A 42 36.36 2.27 44.94
CA ASN A 42 36.13 2.71 46.32
C ASN A 42 37.30 3.59 46.78
N GLN A 43 37.22 4.17 47.99
CA GLN A 43 38.23 5.12 48.52
C GLN A 43 39.67 4.56 48.59
N ASN A 44 39.86 3.25 48.47
CA ASN A 44 41.11 2.56 48.79
C ASN A 44 41.75 1.82 47.59
N ILE A 45 41.21 1.87 46.37
CA ILE A 45 41.76 1.16 45.19
C ILE A 45 41.79 2.06 43.94
N SER A 46 42.84 1.88 43.14
CA SER A 46 43.22 2.67 41.96
C SER A 46 42.03 3.10 41.08
N GLN A 47 41.93 4.40 40.86
CA GLN A 47 40.73 5.09 40.40
C GLN A 47 40.51 4.97 38.87
N PHE A 48 39.37 4.42 38.47
CA PHE A 48 38.61 4.96 37.33
C PHE A 48 37.42 5.74 37.90
N GLY A 49 37.63 7.02 38.19
CA GLY A 49 36.55 7.91 38.64
C GLY A 49 36.88 9.37 38.37
N THR A 50 35.92 10.07 37.75
CA THR A 50 35.77 11.53 37.80
C THR A 50 34.44 11.86 38.52
N ASP A 51 34.37 11.71 39.85
CA ASP A 51 33.44 12.38 40.81
C ASP A 51 33.49 11.70 42.21
N TRP A 52 33.06 12.41 43.26
CA TRP A 52 32.96 11.97 44.66
C TRP A 52 32.01 10.79 44.91
N SER A 53 31.15 10.45 43.94
CA SER A 53 30.15 9.37 44.07
C SER A 53 30.68 7.94 43.78
N PHE A 54 31.99 7.78 43.53
CA PHE A 54 32.67 6.50 43.24
C PHE A 54 32.15 5.72 42.02
N LYS A 55 31.34 6.36 41.19
CA LYS A 55 30.88 5.81 39.92
C LYS A 55 31.99 5.99 38.88
N SER A 56 32.28 4.96 38.09
CA SER A 56 33.14 5.13 36.92
C SER A 56 32.38 5.95 35.87
N GLU A 57 32.67 7.25 35.85
CA GLU A 57 32.17 8.18 34.86
C GLU A 57 33.23 8.43 33.79
N ILE A 58 32.85 8.27 32.51
CA ILE A 58 33.66 8.72 31.38
C ILE A 58 33.08 10.05 30.89
N ARG A 59 33.97 11.04 30.73
CA ARG A 59 33.65 12.37 30.21
C ARG A 59 34.57 12.70 29.04
N PHE A 60 34.02 13.25 27.97
CA PHE A 60 34.79 13.72 26.82
C PHE A 60 34.93 15.24 26.92
N THR A 61 36.12 15.72 27.30
CA THR A 61 36.35 17.16 27.54
C THR A 61 36.60 17.96 26.25
N ASP A 62 37.09 17.27 25.22
CA ASP A 62 37.50 17.90 23.95
C ASP A 62 36.44 17.75 22.85
N LYS A 63 35.27 17.19 23.19
CA LYS A 63 34.14 17.01 22.28
C LYS A 63 32.90 17.69 22.83
N SER A 64 32.15 18.32 21.95
CA SER A 64 30.84 18.84 22.31
C SER A 64 29.84 17.72 22.53
N ASN A 65 28.74 18.03 23.22
CA ASN A 65 27.65 17.08 23.36
C ASN A 65 27.10 16.65 21.99
N ASN A 66 26.98 17.58 21.04
CA ASN A 66 26.47 17.27 19.71
C ASN A 66 27.40 16.31 18.94
N GLU A 67 28.72 16.45 19.08
CA GLU A 67 29.68 15.51 18.51
C GLU A 67 29.56 14.10 19.13
N ILE A 68 29.42 14.02 20.45
CA ILE A 68 29.23 12.75 21.17
C ILE A 68 27.88 12.12 20.77
N HIS A 69 26.82 12.94 20.65
CA HIS A 69 25.49 12.50 20.22
C HIS A 69 25.51 11.90 18.81
N ASN A 70 26.19 12.56 17.86
CA ASN A 70 26.32 12.06 16.49
C ASN A 70 27.13 10.77 16.44
N TRP A 71 28.23 10.69 17.19
CA TRP A 71 29.02 9.47 17.33
C TRP A 71 28.18 8.30 17.87
N LEU A 72 27.29 8.55 18.85
CA LEU A 72 26.38 7.52 19.36
C LEU A 72 25.34 7.07 18.33
N ILE A 73 24.85 7.95 17.46
CA ILE A 73 23.93 7.56 16.38
C ILE A 73 24.62 6.56 15.42
N GLU A 74 25.89 6.78 15.12
CA GLU A 74 26.68 5.92 14.22
C GLU A 74 27.09 4.60 14.89
N TRP A 75 27.39 4.63 16.19
CA TRP A 75 27.97 3.50 16.92
C TRP A 75 26.94 2.61 17.62
N TYR A 76 25.80 3.15 18.06
CA TYR A 76 24.85 2.44 18.92
C TYR A 76 23.57 2.01 18.17
N PRO A 77 23.31 0.70 18.02
CA PRO A 77 22.07 0.19 17.43
C PRO A 77 20.85 0.69 18.20
N GLY A 78 19.86 1.27 17.51
CA GLY A 78 18.64 1.81 18.11
C GLY A 78 18.54 3.34 18.18
N LYS A 79 19.62 4.08 17.90
CA LYS A 79 19.56 5.55 17.71
C LYS A 79 19.44 5.99 16.25
N GLU A 80 19.25 5.03 15.33
CA GLU A 80 19.27 5.21 13.87
C GLU A 80 18.20 6.17 13.31
N ASN A 81 17.17 6.45 14.11
CA ASN A 81 16.06 7.34 13.77
C ASN A 81 16.24 8.77 14.33
N GLU A 82 17.25 9.00 15.16
CA GLU A 82 17.56 10.33 15.68
C GLU A 82 18.29 11.16 14.62
N ARG A 83 18.01 12.46 14.57
CA ARG A 83 18.75 13.39 13.69
C ARG A 83 20.06 13.80 14.37
N GLN A 84 21.11 13.89 13.57
CA GLN A 84 22.37 14.47 14.01
C GLN A 84 22.18 15.94 14.37
N LYS A 85 22.98 16.41 15.33
CA LYS A 85 22.94 17.78 15.86
C LYS A 85 24.31 18.42 15.68
N TYR A 86 24.33 19.72 15.45
CA TYR A 86 25.55 20.46 15.15
C TYR A 86 25.54 21.77 15.92
N ASP A 87 26.65 22.10 16.59
CA ASP A 87 26.76 23.36 17.35
C ASP A 87 26.77 24.59 16.44
N LYS A 88 27.43 24.43 15.29
CA LYS A 88 27.47 25.42 14.21
C LYS A 88 27.47 24.67 12.88
N ILE A 89 26.78 25.25 11.91
CA ILE A 89 26.79 24.78 10.53
C ILE A 89 27.25 25.94 9.66
N GLU A 90 28.27 25.70 8.85
CA GLU A 90 28.72 26.61 7.81
C GLU A 90 28.30 26.08 6.44
N THR A 91 27.57 26.90 5.68
CA THR A 91 27.27 26.57 4.28
C THR A 91 28.31 27.20 3.39
N ILE A 92 28.98 26.40 2.56
CA ILE A 92 29.97 26.87 1.59
C ILE A 92 29.53 26.49 0.18
N THR A 93 30.02 27.21 -0.82
CA THR A 93 29.86 26.84 -2.23
C THR A 93 30.81 25.70 -2.57
N ASP A 94 30.36 24.75 -3.38
CA ASP A 94 31.21 23.67 -3.89
C ASP A 94 32.25 24.22 -4.89
N GLU A 95 33.51 23.82 -4.72
CA GLU A 95 34.62 24.32 -5.54
C GLU A 95 34.59 23.79 -6.98
N LYS A 96 34.01 22.61 -7.20
CA LYS A 96 33.92 21.98 -8.53
C LYS A 96 32.68 22.44 -9.30
N ASP A 97 31.61 22.77 -8.58
CA ASP A 97 30.34 23.25 -9.12
C ASP A 97 29.79 24.40 -8.27
N PRO A 98 30.04 25.66 -8.66
CA PRO A 98 29.60 26.83 -7.91
C PRO A 98 28.08 26.98 -7.75
N THR A 99 27.28 26.16 -8.42
CA THR A 99 25.82 26.12 -8.28
C THR A 99 25.37 25.24 -7.11
N LYS A 100 26.28 24.47 -6.52
CA LYS A 100 26.02 23.55 -5.41
C LYS A 100 26.59 24.10 -4.10
N TYR A 101 25.96 23.67 -3.02
CA TYR A 101 26.34 24.06 -1.66
C TYR A 101 26.69 22.81 -0.84
N LEU A 102 27.68 22.94 0.04
CA LEU A 102 28.08 21.93 1.01
C LEU A 102 27.81 22.47 2.42
N ALA A 103 27.63 21.58 3.39
CA ALA A 103 27.55 21.94 4.80
C ALA A 103 28.76 21.40 5.57
N LYS A 104 29.38 22.24 6.40
CA LYS A 104 30.44 21.87 7.31
C LYS A 104 30.01 22.02 8.77
N ASP A 105 30.49 21.12 9.61
CA ASP A 105 30.34 21.20 11.07
C ASP A 105 31.30 22.25 11.68
N SER A 106 31.21 22.44 13.00
CA SER A 106 32.07 23.36 13.75
C SER A 106 33.57 23.02 13.70
N SER A 107 33.90 21.77 13.36
CA SER A 107 35.26 21.25 13.25
C SER A 107 35.79 21.35 11.81
N GLY A 108 34.97 21.84 10.87
CA GLY A 108 35.31 22.02 9.46
C GLY A 108 35.10 20.77 8.60
N ASN A 109 34.54 19.70 9.16
CA ASN A 109 34.27 18.47 8.40
C ASN A 109 33.00 18.62 7.57
N VAL A 110 33.00 18.05 6.37
CA VAL A 110 31.83 18.04 5.49
C VAL A 110 30.80 17.05 6.03
N ILE A 111 29.57 17.52 6.22
CA ILE A 111 28.42 16.73 6.65
C ILE A 111 27.89 15.93 5.45
N LYS A 112 27.69 14.62 5.62
CA LYS A 112 27.29 13.69 4.56
C LYS A 112 26.14 12.80 5.00
N ASN A 113 25.28 12.40 4.06
CA ASN A 113 24.13 11.50 4.26
C ASN A 113 23.25 11.87 5.46
N SER A 114 23.06 13.16 5.72
CA SER A 114 22.46 13.60 6.98
C SER A 114 21.59 14.86 6.86
N TRP A 115 20.68 14.98 7.82
CA TRP A 115 19.83 16.15 8.02
C TRP A 115 20.62 17.29 8.64
N ILE A 116 20.42 18.49 8.12
CA ILE A 116 21.12 19.71 8.52
C ILE A 116 20.09 20.71 9.00
N ASN A 117 20.14 21.11 10.27
CA ASN A 117 19.31 22.18 10.80
C ASN A 117 20.02 23.53 10.63
N ARG A 118 19.51 24.40 9.77
CA ARG A 118 20.12 25.68 9.41
C ARG A 118 19.47 26.87 10.13
N GLY A 119 18.70 26.61 11.18
CA GLY A 119 17.99 27.61 11.98
C GLY A 119 16.67 28.08 11.35
N THR A 120 16.69 28.42 10.06
CA THR A 120 15.49 28.84 9.31
C THR A 120 14.73 27.67 8.68
N GLY A 121 15.35 26.48 8.63
CA GLY A 121 14.77 25.29 8.04
C GLY A 121 15.75 24.13 8.02
N TYR A 122 15.30 22.98 7.54
CA TYR A 122 16.13 21.79 7.37
C TYR A 122 16.62 21.65 5.94
N SER A 123 17.80 21.06 5.76
CA SER A 123 18.34 20.60 4.47
C SER A 123 18.81 19.15 4.63
N PHE A 124 19.12 18.48 3.53
CA PHE A 124 19.77 17.17 3.56
C PHE A 124 21.00 17.17 2.67
N ALA A 125 22.11 16.64 3.17
CA ALA A 125 23.33 16.45 2.40
C ALA A 125 23.47 15.01 1.94
N ASP A 126 23.89 14.82 0.68
CA ASP A 126 24.14 13.50 0.09
C ASP A 126 25.48 12.88 0.54
N ALA A 127 25.90 11.79 -0.11
CA ALA A 127 27.13 11.07 0.21
C ALA A 127 28.41 11.87 -0.08
N ASP A 128 28.34 12.85 -0.98
CA ASP A 128 29.44 13.76 -1.29
C ASP A 128 29.41 14.99 -0.38
N GLY A 129 28.29 15.21 0.31
CA GLY A 129 28.06 16.31 1.25
C GLY A 129 27.33 17.49 0.60
N VAL A 130 26.88 17.31 -0.63
CA VAL A 130 26.14 18.32 -1.39
C VAL A 130 24.72 18.42 -0.84
N ILE A 131 24.29 19.65 -0.57
CA ILE A 131 22.93 19.94 -0.17
C ILE A 131 21.99 19.66 -1.33
N LEU A 132 21.02 18.77 -1.11
CA LEU A 132 20.04 18.36 -2.09
C LEU A 132 19.05 19.48 -2.42
N THR A 133 18.58 19.48 -3.67
CA THR A 133 17.49 20.33 -4.16
C THR A 133 16.47 19.49 -4.95
N GLY A 134 15.27 20.03 -5.17
CA GLY A 134 14.20 19.36 -5.88
C GLY A 134 13.53 18.23 -5.09
N TRP A 135 12.83 17.36 -5.81
CA TRP A 135 12.17 16.17 -5.26
C TRP A 135 13.18 15.09 -4.88
N GLN A 136 13.08 14.57 -3.65
CA GLN A 136 14.01 13.58 -3.12
C GLN A 136 13.28 12.51 -2.30
N ASP A 137 13.65 11.25 -2.50
CA ASP A 137 13.18 10.12 -1.68
C ASP A 137 14.28 9.68 -0.70
N ILE A 138 14.02 9.86 0.59
CA ILE A 138 14.97 9.58 1.66
C ILE A 138 14.32 8.59 2.63
N LYS A 139 14.89 7.38 2.73
CA LYS A 139 14.38 6.29 3.59
C LYS A 139 12.88 6.01 3.38
N GLY A 140 12.42 5.97 2.12
CA GLY A 140 11.03 5.66 1.76
C GLY A 140 10.04 6.81 1.97
N LYS A 141 10.51 8.03 2.26
CA LYS A 141 9.69 9.24 2.40
C LYS A 141 10.09 10.25 1.33
N THR A 142 9.10 10.90 0.74
CA THR A 142 9.32 11.93 -0.30
C THR A 142 9.36 13.31 0.32
N TYR A 143 10.33 14.11 -0.09
CA TYR A 143 10.57 15.49 0.33
C TYR A 143 10.76 16.38 -0.90
N TYR A 144 10.61 17.69 -0.71
CA TYR A 144 11.05 18.68 -1.69
C TYR A 144 11.99 19.68 -1.03
N PHE A 145 13.13 19.95 -1.65
CA PHE A 145 14.12 20.90 -1.19
C PHE A 145 14.20 22.08 -2.16
N SER A 146 13.78 23.26 -1.72
CA SER A 146 13.66 24.48 -2.54
C SER A 146 15.00 24.88 -3.18
N PRO A 147 15.11 24.88 -4.52
CA PRO A 147 16.29 25.39 -5.20
C PRO A 147 16.43 26.93 -5.06
N PRO A 148 17.66 27.48 -5.14
CA PRO A 148 18.92 26.75 -5.25
C PRO A 148 19.50 26.32 -3.88
N TYR A 149 18.90 26.78 -2.78
CA TYR A 149 19.53 26.70 -1.45
C TYR A 149 19.26 25.42 -0.67
N GLY A 150 18.33 24.58 -1.15
CA GLY A 150 18.04 23.25 -0.61
C GLY A 150 17.33 23.28 0.74
N TYR A 151 16.48 24.27 1.00
CA TYR A 151 15.64 24.28 2.19
C TYR A 151 14.42 23.36 1.98
N MET A 152 14.23 22.43 2.89
CA MET A 152 13.11 21.50 2.90
C MET A 152 11.80 22.27 3.04
N VAL A 153 10.86 22.00 2.14
CA VAL A 153 9.51 22.52 2.20
C VAL A 153 8.70 21.76 3.26
N THR A 154 7.86 22.49 4.00
CA THR A 154 6.97 21.94 5.03
C THR A 154 5.57 22.57 4.91
N GLY A 155 4.56 21.89 5.43
CA GLY A 155 3.18 22.40 5.40
C GLY A 155 2.54 22.47 4.00
N GLY A 156 1.45 23.23 3.91
CA GLY A 156 0.68 23.46 2.67
C GLY A 156 0.52 24.95 2.31
N GLY A 157 1.41 25.82 2.79
CA GLY A 157 1.39 27.26 2.55
C GLY A 157 2.09 27.67 1.24
N SER A 158 2.50 28.94 1.13
CA SER A 158 3.21 29.48 -0.05
C SER A 158 4.44 28.68 -0.46
N ASP A 159 5.16 28.14 0.52
CA ASP A 159 6.41 27.40 0.29
C ASP A 159 6.18 26.06 -0.41
N SER A 160 4.93 25.57 -0.41
CA SER A 160 4.52 24.36 -1.12
C SER A 160 4.14 24.59 -2.59
N LEU A 161 4.23 25.84 -3.07
CA LEU A 161 4.03 26.17 -4.47
C LEU A 161 5.26 25.75 -5.30
N ILE A 162 5.13 24.63 -6.00
CA ILE A 162 6.18 24.04 -6.82
C ILE A 162 5.63 23.97 -8.24
N ASP A 163 6.31 24.65 -9.18
CA ASP A 163 5.92 24.70 -10.59
C ASP A 163 4.45 25.09 -10.82
N GLY A 164 3.95 26.04 -10.02
CA GLY A 164 2.58 26.56 -10.12
C GLY A 164 1.50 25.70 -9.46
N LYS A 165 1.90 24.64 -8.74
CA LYS A 165 1.01 23.72 -8.04
C LYS A 165 1.31 23.69 -6.55
N PHE A 166 0.27 23.60 -5.72
CA PHE A 166 0.46 23.45 -4.28
C PHE A 166 0.48 21.97 -3.90
N TYR A 167 1.41 21.62 -3.02
CA TYR A 167 1.58 20.26 -2.51
C TYR A 167 1.38 20.21 -1.00
N ASN A 168 0.98 19.05 -0.49
CA ASN A 168 0.73 18.88 0.93
C ASN A 168 1.92 18.24 1.64
N PHE A 169 2.68 19.00 2.42
CA PHE A 169 3.72 18.44 3.29
C PHE A 169 3.31 18.53 4.76
N ASN A 170 3.77 17.60 5.58
CA ASN A 170 3.65 17.73 7.03
C ASN A 170 4.77 18.59 7.62
N ASP A 171 4.73 18.84 8.93
CA ASP A 171 5.75 19.65 9.64
C ASP A 171 7.16 19.05 9.60
N SER A 172 7.26 17.75 9.30
CA SER A 172 8.55 17.08 9.09
C SER A 172 9.03 17.11 7.64
N GLY A 173 8.28 17.76 6.74
CA GLY A 173 8.56 17.91 5.30
C GLY A 173 8.20 16.71 4.44
N VAL A 174 7.49 15.73 4.99
CA VAL A 174 7.10 14.52 4.23
C VAL A 174 5.88 14.85 3.39
N LEU A 175 5.93 14.53 2.10
CA LEU A 175 4.79 14.67 1.19
C LEU A 175 3.63 13.76 1.62
N GLN A 176 2.49 14.36 1.88
CA GLN A 176 1.23 13.72 2.20
C GLN A 176 0.42 13.52 0.92
N ARG A 177 -0.25 12.38 0.80
CA ARG A 177 -0.98 11.96 -0.41
C ARG A 177 -2.34 11.42 -0.01
N SER A 178 -3.35 11.65 -0.85
CA SER A 178 -4.72 11.16 -0.65
C SER A 178 -5.29 11.46 0.74
N VAL A 179 -5.07 12.68 1.23
CA VAL A 179 -5.46 13.08 2.59
C VAL A 179 -6.05 14.47 2.63
N TRP A 180 -7.01 14.65 3.54
CA TRP A 180 -7.62 15.93 3.89
C TRP A 180 -6.72 16.71 4.86
N ILE A 181 -6.63 18.02 4.65
CA ILE A 181 -6.03 18.98 5.58
C ILE A 181 -6.90 20.24 5.62
N GLY A 182 -7.56 20.47 6.76
CA GLY A 182 -8.64 21.46 6.83
C GLY A 182 -9.71 21.17 5.77
N ASN A 183 -9.97 22.15 4.90
CA ASN A 183 -10.94 22.03 3.80
C ASN A 183 -10.30 21.66 2.46
N ASN A 184 -8.99 21.38 2.42
CA ASN A 184 -8.28 21.03 1.19
C ASN A 184 -8.04 19.52 1.15
N TYR A 185 -7.95 18.97 -0.06
CA TYR A 185 -7.62 17.58 -0.27
C TYR A 185 -6.42 17.45 -1.20
N SER A 186 -5.44 16.64 -0.79
CA SER A 186 -4.30 16.27 -1.62
C SER A 186 -4.57 14.94 -2.33
N ASP A 187 -4.29 14.87 -3.63
CA ASP A 187 -4.52 13.65 -4.41
C ASP A 187 -3.38 12.62 -4.24
N ALA A 188 -3.41 11.55 -5.04
CA ALA A 188 -2.41 10.48 -4.98
C ALA A 188 -0.98 10.94 -5.31
N SER A 189 -0.82 12.06 -6.01
CA SER A 189 0.48 12.69 -6.26
C SER A 189 0.95 13.57 -5.09
N GLY A 190 0.03 13.97 -4.21
CA GLY A 190 0.24 14.92 -3.12
C GLY A 190 -0.08 16.37 -3.49
N GLU A 191 -0.47 16.63 -4.74
CA GLU A 191 -0.96 17.93 -5.21
C GLU A 191 -2.35 18.22 -4.61
N PHE A 192 -2.60 19.46 -4.18
CA PHE A 192 -3.93 19.88 -3.77
C PHE A 192 -4.88 19.94 -4.96
N VAL A 193 -6.06 19.35 -4.81
CA VAL A 193 -7.11 19.38 -5.83
C VAL A 193 -7.65 20.80 -5.94
N LYS A 194 -7.27 21.50 -7.01
CA LYS A 194 -7.71 22.87 -7.28
C LYS A 194 -9.17 22.95 -7.75
N GLU A 195 -9.52 22.16 -8.76
CA GLU A 195 -10.81 22.23 -9.44
C GLU A 195 -11.33 20.85 -9.77
N GLY A 196 -12.64 20.75 -9.89
CA GLY A 196 -13.33 19.67 -10.58
C GLY A 196 -13.85 18.54 -9.70
N LEU A 197 -14.49 17.57 -10.35
CA LEU A 197 -15.12 16.42 -9.69
C LEU A 197 -14.10 15.38 -9.22
N LYS A 198 -14.17 15.02 -7.93
CA LYS A 198 -13.38 13.96 -7.32
C LYS A 198 -14.25 12.99 -6.52
N ASP A 199 -13.94 11.71 -6.66
CA ASP A 199 -14.43 10.67 -5.77
C ASP A 199 -13.36 10.44 -4.69
N ILE A 200 -13.76 10.62 -3.44
CA ILE A 200 -12.91 10.45 -2.26
C ILE A 200 -13.68 9.56 -1.31
N ASP A 201 -13.19 8.35 -1.10
CA ASP A 201 -13.78 7.34 -0.20
C ASP A 201 -15.27 7.06 -0.46
N GLY A 202 -15.67 6.96 -1.73
CA GLY A 202 -17.05 6.63 -2.12
C GLY A 202 -17.99 7.84 -2.14
N LYS A 203 -17.45 9.05 -1.95
CA LYS A 203 -18.20 10.31 -1.91
C LYS A 203 -17.70 11.24 -2.99
N VAL A 204 -18.64 11.85 -3.69
CA VAL A 204 -18.32 12.77 -4.79
C VAL A 204 -18.30 14.21 -4.27
N TYR A 205 -17.22 14.92 -4.59
CA TYR A 205 -16.99 16.32 -4.27
C TYR A 205 -16.76 17.11 -5.57
N TYR A 206 -17.13 18.39 -5.55
CA TYR A 206 -16.80 19.31 -6.63
C TYR A 206 -15.93 20.45 -6.09
N PHE A 207 -14.66 20.47 -6.48
CA PHE A 207 -13.70 21.45 -6.01
C PHE A 207 -13.74 22.72 -6.87
N LYS A 208 -13.63 23.87 -6.19
CA LYS A 208 -13.38 25.19 -6.76
C LYS A 208 -12.36 25.92 -5.92
N ASP A 209 -11.32 26.45 -6.56
CA ASP A 209 -10.21 27.16 -5.93
C ASP A 209 -9.71 26.45 -4.65
N TYR A 210 -9.37 25.17 -4.80
CA TYR A 210 -8.86 24.26 -3.76
C TYR A 210 -9.86 23.80 -2.69
N HIS A 211 -11.11 24.25 -2.76
CA HIS A 211 -12.12 23.95 -1.74
C HIS A 211 -13.31 23.17 -2.31
N PRO A 212 -13.87 22.21 -1.55
CA PRO A 212 -15.11 21.56 -1.96
C PRO A 212 -16.27 22.56 -1.90
N THR A 213 -17.11 22.54 -2.92
CA THR A 213 -18.32 23.38 -3.00
C THR A 213 -19.31 22.89 -1.94
N THR A 214 -19.76 23.78 -1.05
CA THR A 214 -20.75 23.45 0.01
C THR A 214 -22.12 24.06 -0.24
N ASN A 215 -22.22 25.03 -1.16
CA ASN A 215 -23.48 25.66 -1.53
C ASN A 215 -24.12 24.95 -2.72
N GLU A 216 -25.40 25.22 -2.96
CA GLU A 216 -26.09 24.73 -4.15
C GLU A 216 -25.41 25.20 -5.45
N LEU A 217 -25.39 24.33 -6.46
CA LEU A 217 -24.85 24.62 -7.79
C LEU A 217 -25.92 24.44 -8.87
N PRO A 218 -26.49 25.54 -9.39
CA PRO A 218 -27.41 25.49 -10.53
C PRO A 218 -26.69 25.12 -11.83
N ILE A 219 -27.19 24.11 -12.55
CA ILE A 219 -26.75 23.68 -13.87
C ILE A 219 -27.86 24.03 -14.88
N LYS A 220 -27.89 25.30 -15.27
CA LYS A 220 -29.03 25.93 -15.97
C LYS A 220 -29.36 25.28 -17.32
N ASP A 221 -28.35 24.81 -18.04
CA ASP A 221 -28.48 24.14 -19.33
C ASP A 221 -29.15 22.76 -19.23
N GLN A 222 -29.19 22.18 -18.02
CA GLN A 222 -29.82 20.89 -17.73
C GLN A 222 -31.03 21.02 -16.80
N ASP A 223 -31.46 22.25 -16.50
CA ASP A 223 -32.62 22.57 -15.65
C ASP A 223 -32.62 21.90 -14.26
N VAL A 224 -31.42 21.78 -13.65
CA VAL A 224 -31.23 21.13 -12.34
C VAL A 224 -30.35 21.96 -11.40
N THR A 225 -30.47 21.68 -10.11
CA THR A 225 -29.60 22.21 -9.05
C THR A 225 -28.98 21.05 -8.28
N LEU A 226 -27.66 21.04 -8.15
CA LEU A 226 -26.93 20.11 -7.29
C LEU A 226 -26.87 20.66 -5.86
N HIS A 227 -27.10 19.77 -4.89
CA HIS A 227 -27.10 20.08 -3.47
C HIS A 227 -25.95 19.38 -2.77
N PHE A 228 -25.26 20.11 -1.91
CA PHE A 228 -24.07 19.66 -1.22
C PHE A 228 -24.29 19.66 0.29
N SER A 229 -23.66 18.73 0.99
CA SER A 229 -23.53 18.77 2.45
C SER A 229 -22.67 19.95 2.91
N ASP A 230 -22.68 20.23 4.22
CA ASP A 230 -21.79 21.22 4.85
C ASP A 230 -20.30 20.91 4.65
N LYS A 231 -19.95 19.66 4.31
CA LYS A 231 -18.60 19.22 4.00
C LYS A 231 -18.30 19.14 2.50
N GLY A 232 -19.27 19.51 1.66
CA GLY A 232 -19.14 19.62 0.21
C GLY A 232 -19.28 18.30 -0.57
N VAL A 233 -19.79 17.26 0.07
CA VAL A 233 -20.27 16.04 -0.61
C VAL A 233 -21.51 16.37 -1.42
N ILE A 234 -21.58 15.96 -2.69
CA ILE A 234 -22.82 16.01 -3.48
C ILE A 234 -23.77 14.96 -2.92
N GLU A 235 -24.95 15.38 -2.47
CA GLU A 235 -25.93 14.47 -1.84
C GLU A 235 -27.14 14.21 -2.73
N ARG A 236 -27.63 15.26 -3.40
CA ARG A 236 -28.87 15.18 -4.18
C ARG A 236 -28.93 16.18 -5.33
N VAL A 237 -29.93 15.99 -6.19
CA VAL A 237 -30.31 16.89 -7.27
C VAL A 237 -31.80 17.25 -7.15
N SER A 238 -32.13 18.50 -7.49
CA SER A 238 -33.51 18.98 -7.68
C SER A 238 -33.66 19.60 -9.06
N LYS A 239 -34.90 19.88 -9.49
CA LYS A 239 -35.12 20.82 -10.60
C LYS A 239 -34.64 22.21 -10.23
N LEU A 240 -34.39 23.06 -11.24
CA LEU A 240 -33.93 24.43 -11.04
C LEU A 240 -34.93 25.28 -10.24
N ASN A 241 -36.23 24.97 -10.31
CA ASN A 241 -37.29 25.64 -9.55
C ASN A 241 -37.43 25.12 -8.10
N GLY A 242 -36.57 24.19 -7.67
CA GLY A 242 -36.57 23.60 -6.32
C GLY A 242 -37.47 22.37 -6.15
N GLU A 243 -38.23 21.97 -7.15
CA GLU A 243 -39.02 20.73 -7.09
C GLU A 243 -38.13 19.50 -6.99
N ALA A 244 -38.58 18.52 -6.19
CA ALA A 244 -37.90 17.23 -6.08
C ALA A 244 -37.93 16.47 -7.40
N ILE A 245 -36.83 15.74 -7.68
CA ILE A 245 -36.77 14.77 -8.76
C ILE A 245 -37.54 13.50 -8.34
N ASN A 246 -38.27 12.92 -9.28
CA ASN A 246 -39.07 11.70 -9.10
C ASN A 246 -38.77 10.62 -10.17
N SER A 247 -37.62 10.74 -10.84
CA SER A 247 -37.14 9.83 -11.88
C SER A 247 -35.61 9.76 -11.86
N SER A 248 -35.01 8.72 -12.42
CA SER A 248 -33.55 8.65 -12.50
C SER A 248 -33.02 9.73 -13.44
N VAL A 249 -32.03 10.51 -12.99
CA VAL A 249 -31.46 11.62 -13.75
C VAL A 249 -29.94 11.48 -13.82
N ASN A 250 -29.39 11.77 -15.00
CA ASN A 250 -27.95 11.85 -15.22
C ASN A 250 -27.59 13.31 -15.51
N VAL A 251 -26.72 13.90 -14.70
CA VAL A 251 -26.26 15.29 -14.85
C VAL A 251 -24.82 15.29 -15.36
N LYS A 252 -24.56 15.99 -16.45
CA LYS A 252 -23.21 16.17 -16.99
C LYS A 252 -22.54 17.36 -16.32
N LEU A 253 -21.34 17.15 -15.78
CA LEU A 253 -20.50 18.19 -15.20
C LEU A 253 -19.03 17.80 -15.41
N ASP A 254 -18.20 18.73 -15.86
CA ASP A 254 -16.77 18.49 -16.16
C ASP A 254 -16.49 17.26 -17.04
N LYS A 255 -17.30 17.07 -18.08
CA LYS A 255 -17.24 15.91 -19.00
C LYS A 255 -17.52 14.55 -18.33
N LYS A 256 -17.86 14.53 -17.04
CA LYS A 256 -18.30 13.36 -16.30
C LYS A 256 -19.82 13.34 -16.19
N THR A 257 -20.36 12.17 -15.86
CA THR A 257 -21.80 11.98 -15.66
C THR A 257 -22.05 11.61 -14.19
N LEU A 258 -22.76 12.49 -13.48
CA LEU A 258 -23.30 12.25 -12.16
C LEU A 258 -24.64 11.52 -12.31
N ALA A 259 -24.79 10.37 -11.65
CA ALA A 259 -26.00 9.56 -11.72
C ALA A 259 -26.80 9.69 -10.44
N PHE A 260 -28.10 9.93 -10.55
CA PHE A 260 -29.01 10.12 -9.44
C PHE A 260 -30.17 9.13 -9.48
N ASN A 261 -30.55 8.65 -8.31
CA ASN A 261 -31.69 7.79 -8.07
C ASN A 261 -33.00 8.54 -8.31
N GLN A 262 -34.12 7.80 -8.29
CA GLN A 262 -35.45 8.36 -8.51
C GLN A 262 -35.89 9.37 -7.44
N ASP A 263 -35.30 9.32 -6.24
CA ASP A 263 -35.53 10.28 -5.16
C ASP A 263 -34.60 11.51 -5.22
N GLY A 264 -33.79 11.61 -6.28
CA GLY A 264 -32.81 12.66 -6.47
C GLY A 264 -31.51 12.47 -5.70
N SER A 265 -31.35 11.42 -4.88
CA SER A 265 -30.07 11.12 -4.21
C SER A 265 -29.01 10.66 -5.22
N ILE A 266 -27.74 10.97 -5.00
CA ILE A 266 -26.67 10.49 -5.89
C ILE A 266 -26.45 8.99 -5.72
N LEU A 267 -26.17 8.27 -6.83
CA LEU A 267 -25.64 6.92 -6.74
C LEU A 267 -24.27 6.95 -6.05
N LYS A 268 -24.06 6.06 -5.09
CA LYS A 268 -22.73 5.89 -4.49
C LYS A 268 -21.79 5.33 -5.54
N THR A 269 -20.54 5.76 -5.54
CA THR A 269 -19.55 5.13 -6.39
C THR A 269 -19.21 3.72 -5.87
N GLY A 270 -18.82 2.84 -6.77
CA GLY A 270 -18.72 1.40 -6.52
C GLY A 270 -20.03 0.66 -6.77
N ILE A 271 -20.33 -0.30 -5.89
CA ILE A 271 -21.45 -1.23 -6.01
C ILE A 271 -22.68 -0.73 -5.23
N ASN A 272 -23.82 -0.67 -5.90
CA ASN A 272 -25.14 -0.38 -5.34
C ASN A 272 -26.02 -1.62 -5.49
N LYS A 273 -26.44 -2.23 -4.38
CA LYS A 273 -27.24 -3.46 -4.38
C LYS A 273 -28.73 -3.15 -4.31
N ASN A 274 -29.50 -3.77 -5.18
CA ASN A 274 -30.96 -3.85 -5.16
C ASN A 274 -31.38 -5.31 -5.01
N THR A 275 -32.67 -5.58 -4.79
CA THR A 275 -33.19 -6.93 -4.50
C THR A 275 -32.75 -8.00 -5.50
N ASN A 276 -32.72 -7.67 -6.80
CA ASN A 276 -32.41 -8.61 -7.89
C ASN A 276 -31.31 -8.12 -8.82
N THR A 277 -30.62 -7.03 -8.50
CA THR A 277 -29.58 -6.45 -9.37
C THR A 277 -28.50 -5.75 -8.57
N ILE A 278 -27.30 -5.72 -9.13
CA ILE A 278 -26.20 -4.86 -8.70
C ILE A 278 -25.99 -3.80 -9.77
N ALA A 279 -26.01 -2.54 -9.38
CA ALA A 279 -25.58 -1.43 -10.22
C ALA A 279 -24.15 -1.02 -9.87
N TYR A 280 -23.33 -0.77 -10.90
CA TYR A 280 -22.00 -0.21 -10.77
C TYR A 280 -21.98 1.22 -11.30
N TYR A 281 -21.38 2.10 -10.50
CA TYR A 281 -21.19 3.49 -10.87
C TYR A 281 -19.80 3.96 -10.44
N SER A 282 -19.11 4.70 -11.29
CA SER A 282 -17.96 5.51 -10.89
C SER A 282 -17.94 6.80 -11.70
N LEU A 283 -17.23 7.82 -11.19
CA LEU A 283 -17.05 9.07 -11.93
C LEU A 283 -16.32 8.89 -13.26
N GLU A 284 -15.40 7.93 -13.34
CA GLU A 284 -14.55 7.71 -14.51
C GLU A 284 -15.25 6.87 -15.58
N ASP A 285 -15.96 5.81 -15.17
CA ASP A 285 -16.66 4.94 -16.11
C ASP A 285 -18.09 5.40 -16.43
N GLY A 286 -18.69 6.20 -15.53
CA GLY A 286 -20.08 6.62 -15.61
C GLY A 286 -21.09 5.52 -15.25
N PRO A 287 -22.41 5.81 -15.39
CA PRO A 287 -23.48 4.90 -14.97
C PRO A 287 -23.78 3.75 -15.95
N SER A 288 -23.20 3.77 -17.15
CA SER A 288 -23.51 2.82 -18.24
C SER A 288 -22.33 1.90 -18.58
N TYR A 289 -21.40 1.70 -17.66
CA TYR A 289 -20.21 0.88 -17.88
C TYR A 289 -20.57 -0.54 -18.32
N THR A 290 -19.89 -1.03 -19.36
CA THR A 290 -20.02 -2.42 -19.83
C THR A 290 -18.65 -3.07 -19.88
N GLY A 291 -18.52 -4.23 -19.22
CA GLY A 291 -17.27 -4.98 -19.17
C GLY A 291 -16.93 -5.50 -17.77
N TRP A 292 -15.69 -5.95 -17.64
CA TRP A 292 -15.14 -6.53 -16.42
C TRP A 292 -14.56 -5.47 -15.49
N LYS A 293 -14.99 -5.46 -14.23
CA LYS A 293 -14.44 -4.55 -13.21
C LYS A 293 -13.95 -5.31 -11.98
N MET A 294 -12.78 -4.92 -11.48
CA MET A 294 -12.27 -5.33 -10.18
C MET A 294 -12.72 -4.33 -9.12
N ILE A 295 -13.41 -4.82 -8.08
CA ILE A 295 -13.92 -4.02 -6.97
C ILE A 295 -13.66 -4.82 -5.69
N ASP A 296 -12.94 -4.25 -4.74
CA ASP A 296 -12.55 -4.88 -3.47
C ASP A 296 -11.95 -6.29 -3.62
N GLY A 297 -11.07 -6.45 -4.63
CA GLY A 297 -10.38 -7.72 -4.90
C GLY A 297 -11.25 -8.81 -5.53
N LYS A 298 -12.52 -8.52 -5.82
CA LYS A 298 -13.48 -9.38 -6.52
C LYS A 298 -13.72 -8.88 -7.93
N ARG A 299 -14.01 -9.80 -8.85
CA ARG A 299 -14.26 -9.48 -10.26
C ARG A 299 -15.76 -9.53 -10.53
N TYR A 300 -16.27 -8.51 -11.24
CA TYR A 300 -17.66 -8.41 -11.64
C TYR A 300 -17.74 -8.16 -13.14
N TYR A 301 -18.87 -8.52 -13.75
CA TYR A 301 -19.19 -8.12 -15.11
C TYR A 301 -20.46 -7.28 -15.10
N PHE A 302 -20.41 -6.13 -15.76
CA PHE A 302 -21.55 -5.23 -15.90
C PHE A 302 -21.94 -5.11 -17.36
N THR A 303 -23.24 -4.98 -17.60
CA THR A 303 -23.82 -4.64 -18.90
C THR A 303 -24.70 -3.42 -18.70
N ASN A 304 -24.34 -2.30 -19.36
CA ASN A 304 -25.00 -1.00 -19.16
C ASN A 304 -25.12 -0.61 -17.67
N GLY A 305 -24.05 -0.80 -16.91
CA GLY A 305 -23.97 -0.50 -15.48
C GLY A 305 -24.60 -1.54 -14.56
N LEU A 306 -25.20 -2.62 -15.07
CA LEU A 306 -25.96 -3.58 -14.27
C LEU A 306 -25.38 -5.00 -14.32
N ASN A 307 -25.54 -5.72 -13.22
CA ASN A 307 -25.36 -7.16 -13.11
C ASN A 307 -26.61 -7.76 -12.44
N ASP A 308 -27.19 -8.77 -13.09
CA ASP A 308 -28.44 -9.44 -12.73
C ASP A 308 -28.27 -10.95 -12.57
N THR A 309 -27.02 -11.45 -12.57
CA THR A 309 -26.72 -12.88 -12.53
C THR A 309 -26.15 -13.25 -11.17
N PHE A 310 -26.83 -14.15 -10.46
CA PHE A 310 -26.49 -14.57 -9.10
C PHE A 310 -26.66 -16.08 -8.97
N ASN A 311 -25.67 -16.75 -8.39
CA ASN A 311 -25.61 -18.21 -8.27
C ASN A 311 -25.83 -18.95 -9.59
N ASP A 312 -25.42 -18.35 -10.72
CA ASP A 312 -25.71 -18.88 -12.05
C ASP A 312 -24.56 -18.59 -13.03
N TYR A 313 -24.59 -19.27 -14.17
CA TYR A 313 -23.60 -19.13 -15.22
C TYR A 313 -24.03 -18.09 -16.26
N LYS A 314 -23.06 -17.32 -16.74
CA LYS A 314 -23.23 -16.41 -17.88
C LYS A 314 -22.17 -16.68 -18.94
N ASN A 315 -22.60 -16.78 -20.19
CA ASN A 315 -21.70 -16.82 -21.33
C ASN A 315 -21.35 -15.39 -21.73
N ILE A 316 -20.07 -15.05 -21.67
CA ILE A 316 -19.51 -13.75 -22.04
C ILE A 316 -18.38 -14.02 -23.03
N ASP A 317 -18.49 -13.50 -24.25
CA ASP A 317 -17.53 -13.68 -25.34
C ASP A 317 -17.14 -15.15 -25.60
N GLY A 318 -18.13 -16.05 -25.57
CA GLY A 318 -17.92 -17.49 -25.80
C GLY A 318 -17.30 -18.26 -24.64
N LYS A 319 -17.10 -17.61 -23.48
CA LYS A 319 -16.58 -18.24 -22.26
C LYS A 319 -17.66 -18.28 -21.18
N LYS A 320 -17.71 -19.38 -20.44
CA LYS A 320 -18.68 -19.61 -19.37
C LYS A 320 -18.10 -19.18 -18.02
N TYR A 321 -18.75 -18.24 -17.35
CA TYR A 321 -18.37 -17.73 -16.04
C TYR A 321 -19.49 -18.03 -15.03
N TYR A 322 -19.12 -18.38 -13.80
CA TYR A 322 -20.07 -18.56 -12.70
C TYR A 322 -20.08 -17.30 -11.83
N PHE A 323 -21.28 -16.77 -11.57
CA PHE A 323 -21.50 -15.61 -10.72
C PHE A 323 -22.06 -16.08 -9.38
N HIS A 324 -21.43 -15.69 -8.28
CA HIS A 324 -21.87 -16.06 -6.93
C HIS A 324 -23.07 -15.22 -6.47
N GLU A 325 -23.59 -15.53 -5.29
CA GLU A 325 -24.70 -14.80 -4.64
C GLU A 325 -24.43 -13.29 -4.51
N ASP A 326 -23.16 -12.89 -4.38
CA ASP A 326 -22.78 -11.48 -4.30
C ASP A 326 -22.57 -10.82 -5.66
N GLY A 327 -22.82 -11.54 -6.76
CA GLY A 327 -22.65 -11.11 -8.15
C GLY A 327 -21.19 -11.07 -8.64
N SER A 328 -20.24 -11.53 -7.82
CA SER A 328 -18.83 -11.63 -8.23
C SER A 328 -18.55 -12.95 -8.95
N VAL A 329 -17.39 -13.02 -9.60
CA VAL A 329 -16.84 -14.23 -10.23
C VAL A 329 -15.61 -14.68 -9.46
N ASN A 330 -15.49 -16.00 -9.29
CA ASN A 330 -14.40 -16.68 -8.60
C ASN A 330 -12.97 -16.24 -8.98
N ARG A 331 -12.05 -16.40 -8.02
CA ARG A 331 -10.61 -16.61 -8.29
C ARG A 331 -10.36 -18.08 -8.65
N ALA A 332 -9.21 -18.38 -9.24
CA ALA A 332 -8.80 -19.73 -9.64
C ALA A 332 -9.06 -20.81 -8.57
N GLY A 333 -9.36 -22.03 -9.02
CA GLY A 333 -9.45 -23.21 -8.18
C GLY A 333 -10.72 -24.04 -8.38
N PHE A 334 -10.89 -25.03 -7.51
CA PHE A 334 -12.03 -25.94 -7.52
C PHE A 334 -13.22 -25.39 -6.73
N GLU A 335 -14.43 -25.57 -7.25
CA GLU A 335 -15.68 -25.28 -6.53
C GLU A 335 -16.72 -26.36 -6.79
N LYS A 336 -17.53 -26.67 -5.77
CA LYS A 336 -18.63 -27.61 -5.87
C LYS A 336 -19.97 -26.88 -5.81
N THR A 337 -20.71 -26.91 -6.91
CA THR A 337 -22.03 -26.26 -7.07
C THR A 337 -23.05 -27.28 -7.54
N ASP A 338 -24.21 -27.35 -6.88
CA ASP A 338 -25.27 -28.35 -7.13
C ASP A 338 -24.75 -29.79 -7.20
N GLY A 339 -23.79 -30.13 -6.33
CA GLY A 339 -23.17 -31.45 -6.27
C GLY A 339 -22.15 -31.76 -7.37
N LYS A 340 -21.95 -30.85 -8.34
CA LYS A 340 -20.96 -30.99 -9.42
C LYS A 340 -19.72 -30.19 -9.12
N LEU A 341 -18.55 -30.75 -9.44
CA LEU A 341 -17.25 -30.11 -9.25
C LEU A 341 -16.85 -29.34 -10.52
N TYR A 342 -16.38 -28.12 -10.37
CA TYR A 342 -15.88 -27.25 -11.44
C TYR A 342 -14.47 -26.78 -11.08
N HIS A 343 -13.68 -26.40 -12.08
CA HIS A 343 -12.40 -25.74 -11.87
C HIS A 343 -12.33 -24.46 -12.70
N PHE A 344 -11.90 -23.37 -12.07
CA PHE A 344 -11.77 -22.06 -12.70
C PHE A 344 -10.29 -21.69 -12.84
N ASP A 345 -9.91 -21.07 -13.96
CA ASP A 345 -8.57 -20.51 -14.12
C ASP A 345 -8.39 -19.20 -13.33
N ASN A 346 -7.19 -18.61 -13.39
CA ASN A 346 -6.87 -17.35 -12.70
C ASN A 346 -7.76 -16.18 -13.15
N ASN A 347 -8.47 -16.31 -14.27
CA ASN A 347 -9.39 -15.33 -14.80
C ASN A 347 -10.86 -15.67 -14.46
N GLY A 348 -11.13 -16.68 -13.64
CA GLY A 348 -12.47 -17.12 -13.28
C GLY A 348 -13.22 -17.85 -14.39
N VAL A 349 -12.53 -18.31 -15.44
CA VAL A 349 -13.14 -19.05 -16.56
C VAL A 349 -13.24 -20.53 -16.19
N ALA A 350 -14.46 -21.08 -16.29
CA ALA A 350 -14.67 -22.52 -16.08
C ALA A 350 -13.89 -23.32 -17.13
N GLN A 351 -13.06 -24.24 -16.66
CA GLN A 351 -12.29 -25.11 -17.54
C GLN A 351 -13.18 -26.23 -18.10
N THR A 352 -12.96 -26.57 -19.37
CA THR A 352 -13.61 -27.69 -20.06
C THR A 352 -12.54 -28.62 -20.66
N GLY A 353 -12.95 -29.83 -21.01
CA GLY A 353 -12.08 -30.84 -21.59
C GLY A 353 -11.02 -31.37 -20.61
N TRP A 354 -9.90 -31.83 -21.17
CA TRP A 354 -8.78 -32.39 -20.43
C TRP A 354 -7.97 -31.32 -19.73
N GLN A 355 -7.76 -31.47 -18.42
CA GLN A 355 -6.97 -30.54 -17.59
C GLN A 355 -6.01 -31.30 -16.69
N THR A 356 -4.80 -30.76 -16.54
CA THR A 356 -3.81 -31.24 -15.57
C THR A 356 -3.67 -30.21 -14.47
N ILE A 357 -4.08 -30.57 -13.26
CA ILE A 357 -4.11 -29.68 -12.10
C ILE A 357 -3.42 -30.40 -10.95
N ASP A 358 -2.40 -29.78 -10.35
CA ASP A 358 -1.58 -30.37 -9.28
C ASP A 358 -1.10 -31.80 -9.59
N ASN A 359 -0.60 -32.01 -10.82
CA ASN A 359 -0.14 -33.29 -11.35
C ASN A 359 -1.20 -34.41 -11.39
N LYS A 360 -2.48 -34.07 -11.31
CA LYS A 360 -3.60 -34.99 -11.49
C LYS A 360 -4.38 -34.64 -12.76
N TYR A 361 -4.93 -35.67 -13.39
CA TYR A 361 -5.75 -35.52 -14.59
C TYR A 361 -7.22 -35.39 -14.23
N TYR A 362 -7.89 -34.46 -14.90
CA TYR A 362 -9.32 -34.20 -14.79
C TYR A 362 -9.92 -34.11 -16.19
N TYR A 363 -11.17 -34.52 -16.33
CA TYR A 363 -11.95 -34.26 -17.53
C TYR A 363 -13.23 -33.53 -17.16
N PHE A 364 -13.35 -32.29 -17.64
CA PHE A 364 -14.52 -31.45 -17.49
C PHE A 364 -15.36 -31.54 -18.76
N ASP A 365 -16.68 -31.71 -18.62
CA ASP A 365 -17.56 -31.76 -19.79
C ASP A 365 -17.75 -30.38 -20.44
N GLU A 366 -18.53 -30.32 -21.52
CA GLU A 366 -18.81 -29.08 -22.25
C GLU A 366 -19.49 -28.00 -21.39
N ASN A 367 -20.12 -28.40 -20.28
CA ASN A 367 -20.71 -27.48 -19.31
C ASN A 367 -19.74 -27.07 -18.19
N GLY A 368 -18.52 -27.61 -18.19
CA GLY A 368 -17.46 -27.37 -17.21
C GLY A 368 -17.52 -28.28 -16.00
N ALA A 369 -18.44 -29.25 -15.94
CA ALA A 369 -18.56 -30.15 -14.79
C ALA A 369 -17.56 -31.30 -14.89
N ALA A 370 -16.79 -31.54 -13.83
CA ALA A 370 -15.85 -32.66 -13.76
C ALA A 370 -16.63 -33.98 -13.83
N LYS A 371 -16.17 -34.90 -14.67
CA LYS A 371 -16.67 -36.27 -14.64
C LYS A 371 -16.21 -36.96 -13.35
N THR A 372 -17.11 -37.77 -12.79
CA THR A 372 -16.85 -38.68 -11.67
C THR A 372 -17.32 -40.08 -12.07
N GLY A 373 -16.72 -41.12 -11.50
CA GLY A 373 -17.01 -42.51 -11.88
C GLY A 373 -16.51 -42.87 -13.28
N TRP A 374 -17.09 -43.93 -13.84
CA TRP A 374 -16.72 -44.45 -15.17
C TRP A 374 -17.26 -43.57 -16.31
N PHE A 375 -16.40 -43.23 -17.27
CA PHE A 375 -16.81 -42.51 -18.47
C PHE A 375 -15.94 -42.86 -19.67
N GLN A 376 -16.44 -42.54 -20.87
CA GLN A 376 -15.77 -42.80 -22.13
C GLN A 376 -15.73 -41.51 -22.98
N VAL A 377 -14.56 -41.17 -23.53
CA VAL A 377 -14.35 -39.97 -24.36
C VAL A 377 -13.40 -40.29 -25.52
N GLY A 378 -13.65 -39.67 -26.67
CA GLY A 378 -12.81 -39.81 -27.86
C GLY A 378 -11.58 -38.91 -27.78
N GLY A 379 -10.40 -39.47 -28.05
CA GLY A 379 -9.14 -38.76 -27.89
C GLY A 379 -8.72 -38.61 -26.43
N GLY A 380 -7.64 -39.28 -26.05
CA GLY A 380 -7.04 -39.21 -24.71
C GLY A 380 -5.78 -38.36 -24.67
N TYR A 381 -5.16 -38.27 -23.49
CA TYR A 381 -3.89 -37.57 -23.26
C TYR A 381 -2.71 -38.39 -23.85
N ARG A 382 -2.62 -38.53 -25.18
CA ARG A 382 -1.52 -39.24 -25.88
C ARG A 382 -0.78 -38.33 -26.87
N PRO A 383 0.57 -38.34 -26.93
CA PRO A 383 1.30 -37.90 -28.12
C PRO A 383 1.07 -38.87 -29.30
N TRP A 384 1.07 -38.34 -30.52
CA TRP A 384 0.92 -39.07 -31.79
C TRP A 384 1.89 -40.27 -31.90
N PRO A 385 1.52 -41.45 -32.50
CA PRO A 385 0.47 -41.70 -33.50
C PRO A 385 -0.76 -42.54 -33.09
N LEU A 386 -0.95 -42.94 -31.83
CA LEU A 386 -2.01 -43.89 -31.44
C LEU A 386 -3.32 -43.24 -30.93
N ALA A 387 -3.76 -42.16 -31.57
CA ALA A 387 -4.84 -41.28 -31.10
C ALA A 387 -6.24 -41.54 -31.70
N TYR A 388 -6.58 -42.79 -32.06
CA TYR A 388 -7.88 -43.13 -32.63
C TYR A 388 -8.67 -44.11 -31.76
N GLY A 389 -9.85 -43.69 -31.28
CA GLY A 389 -10.78 -44.51 -30.53
C GLY A 389 -11.37 -43.82 -29.30
N TYR A 390 -12.40 -44.45 -28.72
CA TYR A 390 -13.02 -44.05 -27.46
C TYR A 390 -12.39 -44.85 -26.31
N LEU A 391 -11.77 -44.15 -25.35
CA LEU A 391 -11.05 -44.76 -24.23
C LEU A 391 -11.87 -44.67 -22.95
N TRP A 392 -11.75 -45.70 -22.10
CA TRP A 392 -12.42 -45.77 -20.81
C TRP A 392 -11.55 -45.19 -19.70
N TYR A 393 -12.15 -44.35 -18.87
CA TYR A 393 -11.53 -43.73 -17.70
C TYR A 393 -12.43 -43.93 -16.48
N CYS A 394 -11.84 -43.80 -15.31
CA CYS A 394 -12.59 -43.72 -14.06
C CYS A 394 -12.05 -42.55 -13.24
N ALA A 395 -12.94 -41.64 -12.85
CA ALA A 395 -12.65 -40.51 -11.97
C ALA A 395 -13.12 -40.82 -10.54
N ARG A 396 -12.35 -40.37 -9.56
CA ARG A 396 -12.68 -40.38 -8.13
C ARG A 396 -13.77 -39.35 -7.82
N GLU A 397 -14.29 -39.35 -6.60
CA GLU A 397 -15.27 -38.36 -6.15
C GLU A 397 -14.73 -36.92 -6.14
N ASP A 398 -13.42 -36.75 -5.99
CA ASP A 398 -12.73 -35.47 -6.10
C ASP A 398 -12.49 -35.04 -7.57
N GLY A 399 -13.01 -35.80 -8.54
CA GLY A 399 -12.88 -35.55 -9.98
C GLY A 399 -11.56 -35.99 -10.61
N SER A 400 -10.55 -36.37 -9.81
CA SER A 400 -9.25 -36.79 -10.34
C SER A 400 -9.28 -38.22 -10.88
N LEU A 401 -8.53 -38.50 -11.94
CA LEU A 401 -8.48 -39.82 -12.54
C LEU A 401 -7.67 -40.84 -11.73
N TYR A 402 -8.14 -42.08 -11.73
CA TYR A 402 -7.28 -43.24 -11.48
C TYR A 402 -6.26 -43.34 -12.62
N SER A 403 -4.97 -43.37 -12.29
CA SER A 403 -3.86 -43.46 -13.25
C SER A 403 -2.66 -44.13 -12.61
N ASP A 404 -1.79 -44.69 -13.45
CA ASP A 404 -0.51 -45.33 -13.10
C ASP A 404 -0.61 -46.43 -12.02
N GLY A 405 -1.38 -47.49 -12.30
CA GLY A 405 -1.37 -48.67 -11.45
C GLY A 405 -2.67 -49.47 -11.36
N TRP A 406 -2.69 -50.38 -10.40
CA TRP A 406 -3.83 -51.25 -10.08
C TRP A 406 -4.70 -50.65 -8.97
N PHE A 407 -6.01 -50.59 -9.22
CA PHE A 407 -6.99 -50.07 -8.27
C PHE A 407 -8.21 -50.97 -8.17
N LYS A 408 -8.74 -51.12 -6.95
CA LYS A 408 -9.98 -51.85 -6.70
C LYS A 408 -11.17 -50.88 -6.73
N ILE A 409 -12.06 -51.07 -7.70
CA ILE A 409 -13.25 -50.23 -7.93
C ILE A 409 -14.46 -51.17 -7.97
N ASP A 410 -15.46 -50.93 -7.14
CA ASP A 410 -16.67 -51.78 -7.02
C ASP A 410 -16.36 -53.28 -6.84
N GLY A 411 -15.33 -53.58 -6.05
CA GLY A 411 -14.91 -54.95 -5.73
C GLY A 411 -14.12 -55.68 -6.83
N LYS A 412 -13.77 -55.01 -7.93
CA LYS A 412 -12.95 -55.56 -9.02
C LYS A 412 -11.65 -54.79 -9.19
N ASP A 413 -10.57 -55.48 -9.54
CA ASP A 413 -9.27 -54.87 -9.80
C ASP A 413 -9.17 -54.41 -11.26
N TYR A 414 -8.76 -53.16 -11.45
CA TYR A 414 -8.57 -52.53 -12.75
C TYR A 414 -7.17 -51.92 -12.84
N HIS A 415 -6.53 -52.07 -13.99
CA HIS A 415 -5.25 -51.44 -14.27
C HIS A 415 -5.44 -50.20 -15.15
N PHE A 416 -4.82 -49.10 -14.75
CA PHE A 416 -4.80 -47.86 -15.51
C PHE A 416 -3.37 -47.49 -15.88
N ASP A 417 -3.16 -47.04 -17.11
CA ASP A 417 -1.86 -46.52 -17.54
C ASP A 417 -1.58 -45.13 -16.92
N GLN A 418 -0.38 -44.58 -17.17
CA GLN A 418 0.05 -43.28 -16.63
C GLN A 418 -0.82 -42.10 -17.05
N TRP A 419 -1.70 -42.26 -18.03
CA TRP A 419 -2.63 -41.23 -18.52
C TRP A 419 -4.08 -41.50 -18.09
N GLY A 420 -4.31 -42.57 -17.32
CA GLY A 420 -5.61 -42.92 -16.76
C GLY A 420 -6.51 -43.75 -17.67
N HIS A 421 -5.98 -44.33 -18.75
CA HIS A 421 -6.75 -45.24 -19.59
C HIS A 421 -6.87 -46.61 -18.91
N LYS A 422 -8.08 -47.16 -18.88
CA LYS A 422 -8.30 -48.56 -18.49
C LYS A 422 -7.67 -49.49 -19.53
N MET A 423 -6.80 -50.39 -19.07
CA MET A 423 -6.08 -51.39 -19.88
C MET A 423 -6.79 -52.74 -20.00
#